data_AF-A0A381TLF8-F1
#
_entry.id   AF-A0A381TLF8-F1
#
_cell.length_a   1.000
_cell.length_b   1.000
_cell.length_c   1.000
_cell.angle_alpha   90.00
_cell.angle_beta   90.00
_cell.angle_gamma   90.00
#
_symmetry.space_group_name_H-M   'P 1'
#
loop_
_entity.id
_entity.type
_entity.pdbx_description
1 polymer ?
#
loop_
_entity_poly.entity_id
_entity_poly.type
_entity_poly.pdbx_seq_one_letter_code
_entity_poly.pdbx_strand_id
1 'polypeptide(L)'
;MDESKLNTIVKYKAKGNKTFKDYDAVVLEAVKGQYITVEIEGMAPLKLRWNDPVYEGDVFGNTVNCTYEHVRDFTAKLVTTSTGQPSERVQRKKSGFPGPR
;
A
#
# COMPACT_ATOMS: atom_id res chain seq x y z
N MET A 1 -11.37 -18.82 6.12
CA MET A 1 -10.19 -18.26 6.82
C MET A 1 -10.74 -17.30 7.87
N ASP A 2 -10.24 -17.30 9.10
CA ASP A 2 -10.67 -16.32 10.11
C ASP A 2 -10.18 -14.93 9.67
N GLU A 3 -11.04 -14.16 8.99
CA GLU A 3 -10.75 -12.78 8.56
C GLU A 3 -10.30 -11.90 9.73
N SER A 4 -10.74 -12.21 10.94
CA SER A 4 -10.41 -11.50 12.17
C SER A 4 -8.90 -11.47 12.51
N LYS A 5 -8.09 -12.40 11.98
CA LYS A 5 -6.64 -12.45 12.25
C LYS A 5 -5.80 -11.58 11.30
N LEU A 6 -6.44 -10.92 10.34
CA LEU A 6 -5.77 -10.08 9.34
C LEU A 6 -5.85 -8.58 9.68
N ASN A 7 -6.72 -8.20 10.62
CA ASN A 7 -6.86 -6.82 11.06
C ASN A 7 -5.65 -6.40 11.88
N THR A 8 -5.07 -5.25 11.53
CA THR A 8 -3.92 -4.66 12.21
C THR A 8 -4.08 -3.14 12.29
N ILE A 9 -3.28 -2.51 13.14
CA ILE A 9 -3.26 -1.07 13.32
C ILE A 9 -1.95 -0.54 12.75
N VAL A 10 -2.07 0.34 11.76
CA VAL A 10 -0.94 1.02 11.13
C VAL A 10 -0.79 2.39 11.75
N LYS A 11 0.40 2.68 12.25
CA LYS A 11 0.80 3.99 12.76
C LYS A 11 1.38 4.82 11.63
N TYR A 12 0.65 5.83 11.21
CA TYR A 12 1.05 6.75 10.15
C TYR A 12 1.50 8.08 10.74
N LYS A 13 2.66 8.56 10.32
CA LYS A 13 3.19 9.88 10.68
C LYS A 13 3.44 10.69 9.42
N ALA A 14 2.64 11.75 9.27
CA ALA A 14 2.84 12.72 8.20
C ALA A 14 4.18 13.44 8.36
N LYS A 15 4.83 13.74 7.23
CA LYS A 15 6.08 14.50 7.17
C LYS A 15 5.90 15.85 7.87
N GLY A 16 6.77 16.13 8.85
CA GLY A 16 6.72 17.37 9.63
C GLY A 16 5.80 17.34 10.85
N ASN A 17 4.93 16.34 10.98
CA ASN A 17 4.17 16.11 12.22
C ASN A 17 4.99 15.32 13.23
N LYS A 18 4.79 15.61 14.52
CA LYS A 18 5.42 14.88 15.62
C LYS A 18 4.61 13.66 16.06
N THR A 19 3.30 13.66 15.84
CA THR A 19 2.37 12.64 16.30
C THR A 19 2.13 11.56 15.24
N PHE A 20 1.98 10.33 15.70
CA PHE A 20 1.46 9.23 14.89
C PHE A 20 -0.07 9.22 14.99
N LYS A 21 -0.72 8.84 13.90
CA LYS A 21 -2.14 8.53 13.85
C LYS A 21 -2.29 7.04 13.58
N ASP A 22 -3.23 6.44 14.29
CA ASP A 22 -3.51 5.02 14.17
C ASP A 22 -4.64 4.83 13.16
N TYR A 23 -4.45 3.91 12.22
CA TYR A 23 -5.41 3.56 11.18
C TYR A 23 -5.65 2.05 11.18
N ASP A 24 -6.91 1.66 11.06
CA ASP A 24 -7.26 0.26 10.85
C ASP A 24 -6.84 -0.18 9.44
N ALA A 25 -6.19 -1.32 9.37
CA ALA A 25 -5.66 -1.89 8.14
C ALA A 25 -5.86 -3.40 8.10
N VAL A 26 -5.83 -3.97 6.90
CA VAL A 26 -5.90 -5.41 6.68
C VAL A 26 -4.60 -5.88 6.04
N VAL A 27 -3.99 -6.93 6.60
CA VAL A 27 -2.79 -7.54 6.03
C VAL A 27 -3.18 -8.44 4.86
N LEU A 28 -2.71 -8.10 3.67
CA LEU A 28 -2.92 -8.89 2.45
C LEU A 28 -1.83 -9.94 2.25
N GLU A 29 -0.60 -9.60 2.57
CA GLU A 29 0.54 -10.50 2.43
C GLU A 29 1.45 -10.34 3.63
N ALA A 30 1.98 -11.45 4.14
CA ALA A 30 2.96 -11.44 5.20
C ALA A 30 4.05 -12.47 4.92
N VAL A 31 5.30 -12.01 4.88
CA VAL A 31 6.50 -12.83 4.76
C VAL A 31 7.40 -12.55 5.97
N LYS A 32 7.54 -13.55 6.84
CA LYS A 32 8.19 -13.40 8.14
C LYS A 32 9.61 -12.87 7.98
N GLY A 33 9.91 -11.78 8.68
CA GLY A 33 11.27 -11.20 8.72
C GLY A 33 11.68 -10.51 7.42
N GLN A 34 10.76 -10.32 6.47
CA GLN A 34 11.07 -9.68 5.19
C GLN A 34 10.14 -8.49 4.90
N TYR A 35 8.85 -8.74 4.71
CA TYR A 35 7.88 -7.68 4.44
C TYR A 35 6.44 -8.10 4.74
N ILE A 36 5.59 -7.09 4.93
CA ILE A 36 4.13 -7.25 4.89
C ILE A 36 3.54 -6.28 3.87
N THR A 37 2.40 -6.63 3.30
CA THR A 37 1.58 -5.75 2.47
C THR A 37 0.28 -5.49 3.22
N VAL A 38 0.01 -4.22 3.52
CA VAL A 38 -1.17 -3.77 4.26
C VAL A 38 -2.06 -2.91 3.38
N GLU A 39 -3.36 -3.09 3.49
CA GLU A 39 -4.37 -2.25 2.86
C GLU A 39 -5.07 -1.43 3.93
N ILE A 40 -5.08 -0.11 3.74
CA ILE A 40 -5.80 0.84 4.60
C ILE A 40 -7.00 1.31 3.78
N GLU A 41 -8.17 1.38 4.40
CA GLU A 41 -9.38 1.82 3.72
C GLU A 41 -9.18 3.19 3.05
N GLY A 42 -9.39 3.27 1.74
CA GLY A 42 -9.21 4.48 0.94
C GLY A 42 -7.77 4.79 0.49
N MET A 43 -6.79 3.93 0.79
CA MET A 43 -5.43 4.02 0.26
C MET A 43 -5.01 2.79 -0.54
N ALA A 44 -4.06 2.98 -1.46
CA ALA A 44 -3.46 1.87 -2.19
C ALA A 44 -2.69 0.95 -1.22
N PRO A 45 -2.58 -0.36 -1.52
CA PRO A 45 -1.81 -1.29 -0.72
C PRO A 45 -0.36 -0.84 -0.52
N LEU A 46 0.10 -0.89 0.73
CA LEU A 46 1.41 -0.42 1.16
C LEU A 46 2.29 -1.61 1.54
N LYS A 47 3.48 -1.68 0.94
CA LYS A 47 4.48 -2.69 1.27
C LYS A 47 5.45 -2.15 2.33
N LEU A 48 5.40 -2.72 3.52
CA LEU A 48 6.25 -2.38 4.66
C LEU A 48 7.36 -3.43 4.81
N ARG A 49 8.60 -2.99 5.01
CA ARG A 49 9.77 -3.87 5.19
C ARG A 49 9.99 -4.17 6.66
N TRP A 50 10.49 -5.36 6.95
CA TRP A 50 10.87 -5.72 8.32
C TRP A 50 12.08 -4.90 8.79
N ASN A 51 11.93 -4.19 9.92
CA ASN A 51 12.97 -3.45 10.61
C ASN A 51 12.85 -3.73 12.13
N ASP A 52 13.17 -4.98 12.50
CA ASP A 52 13.07 -5.59 13.83
C ASP A 52 12.97 -4.60 15.01
N PRO A 53 11.88 -4.56 15.80
CA PRO A 53 10.74 -5.49 15.84
C PRO A 53 9.50 -5.04 15.05
N VAL A 54 9.64 -4.05 14.17
CA VAL A 54 8.49 -3.38 13.52
C VAL A 54 8.59 -3.47 12.00
N TYR A 55 7.45 -3.50 11.30
CA TYR A 55 7.45 -3.28 9.86
C TYR A 55 7.36 -1.79 9.58
N GLU A 56 8.28 -1.27 8.77
CA GLU A 56 8.39 0.14 8.44
C GLU A 56 8.35 0.38 6.93
N GLY A 57 7.75 1.50 6.53
CA GLY A 57 7.70 1.96 5.15
C GLY A 57 7.69 3.48 5.08
N ASP A 58 8.14 4.00 3.94
CA ASP A 58 8.04 5.42 3.60
C ASP A 58 7.11 5.58 2.41
N VAL A 59 6.11 6.45 2.58
CA VAL A 59 5.13 6.77 1.55
C VAL A 59 5.11 8.28 1.36
N PHE A 60 5.73 8.77 0.29
CA PHE A 60 5.83 10.20 -0.04
C PHE A 60 6.46 11.05 1.08
N GLY A 61 7.45 10.50 1.80
CA GLY A 61 8.13 11.15 2.92
C GLY A 61 7.39 11.04 4.25
N ASN A 62 6.34 10.23 4.31
CA ASN A 62 5.58 9.92 5.53
C ASN A 62 6.02 8.56 6.05
N THR A 63 6.22 8.48 7.36
CA THR A 63 6.66 7.25 8.02
C THR A 63 5.45 6.41 8.39
N VAL A 64 5.48 5.12 8.03
CA VAL A 64 4.41 4.17 8.28
C VAL A 64 4.98 2.98 9.04
N ASN A 65 4.48 2.74 10.25
CA ASN A 65 4.94 1.68 11.14
C ASN A 65 3.79 0.74 11.47
N CYS A 66 4.03 -0.57 11.42
CA CYS A 66 3.02 -1.59 11.70
C CYS A 66 3.61 -2.70 12.56
N THR A 67 2.97 -2.96 13.70
CA THR A 67 3.25 -4.13 14.54
C THR A 67 2.26 -5.23 14.16
N TYR A 68 2.75 -6.31 13.55
CA TYR A 68 1.93 -7.45 13.19
C TYR A 68 2.50 -8.72 13.83
N GLU A 69 1.68 -9.40 14.62
CA GLU A 69 2.05 -10.71 15.19
C GLU A 69 1.92 -11.77 14.11
N HIS A 70 3.08 -12.20 13.61
CA HIS A 70 3.16 -13.10 12.47
C HIS A 70 2.79 -14.53 12.86
N VAL A 71 1.56 -14.95 12.54
CA VAL A 71 1.09 -16.33 12.83
C VAL A 71 1.58 -17.34 11.79
N ARG A 72 1.63 -16.95 10.51
CA ARG A 72 2.10 -17.79 9.38
C ARG A 72 2.37 -16.95 8.15
N ASP A 73 3.22 -17.46 7.25
CA ASP A 73 3.41 -16.83 5.95
C ASP A 73 2.18 -17.05 5.07
N PHE A 74 1.69 -15.98 4.44
CA PHE A 74 0.60 -16.07 3.48
C PHE A 74 0.71 -14.97 2.43
N THR A 75 0.17 -15.27 1.25
CA THR A 75 0.08 -14.35 0.13
C THR A 75 -1.37 -14.42 -0.33
N ALA A 76 -2.19 -13.43 0.04
CA ALA A 76 -3.54 -13.36 -0.49
C ALA A 76 -3.41 -13.03 -1.98
N LYS A 77 -3.66 -14.02 -2.84
CA LYS A 77 -3.79 -13.76 -4.28
C LYS A 77 -4.96 -12.80 -4.43
N LEU A 78 -4.67 -11.56 -4.81
CA LEU A 78 -5.69 -10.63 -5.30
C LEU A 78 -6.41 -11.37 -6.42
N VAL A 79 -7.66 -11.80 -6.18
CA VAL A 79 -8.51 -12.32 -7.25
C VAL A 79 -8.89 -11.08 -8.05
N THR A 80 -7.99 -10.65 -8.93
CA THR A 80 -8.34 -9.70 -9.97
C THR A 80 -9.37 -10.43 -10.82
N THR A 81 -10.65 -10.17 -10.57
CA THR A 81 -11.70 -10.45 -11.54
C THR A 81 -11.46 -9.51 -12.71
N SER A 82 -10.41 -9.76 -13.48
CA SER A 82 -10.13 -9.06 -14.72
C SER A 82 -11.12 -9.57 -15.75
N THR A 83 -12.36 -9.08 -15.70
CA THR A 83 -13.11 -8.86 -16.92
C THR A 83 -12.25 -7.93 -17.77
N GLY A 84 -11.61 -8.50 -18.80
CA GLY A 84 -10.59 -7.85 -19.60
C GLY A 84 -11.08 -6.57 -20.27
N GLN A 85 -10.89 -5.43 -19.60
CA GLN A 85 -10.99 -4.12 -20.23
C GLN A 85 -9.57 -3.63 -20.53
N PRO A 86 -9.20 -3.48 -21.82
CA PRO A 86 -7.89 -2.97 -22.19
C PRO A 86 -7.74 -1.52 -21.70
N SER A 87 -6.59 -1.23 -21.09
CA SER A 87 -6.23 0.12 -20.66
C SER A 87 -6.32 1.09 -21.84
N GLU A 88 -7.27 2.03 -21.78
CA GLU A 88 -7.43 3.06 -22.79
C GLU A 88 -6.21 4.00 -22.75
N ARG A 89 -5.29 3.83 -23.70
CA ARG A 89 -4.14 4.73 -23.88
C ARG A 89 -4.64 6.04 -24.47
N VAL A 90 -4.93 7.02 -23.62
CA VAL A 90 -5.21 8.40 -24.06
C VAL A 90 -3.91 9.02 -24.60
N GLN A 91 -3.78 9.08 -25.93
CA GLN A 91 -2.74 9.86 -26.60
C GLN A 91 -3.15 11.32 -26.71
N ARG A 92 -2.29 12.22 -26.23
CA ARG A 92 -2.49 13.67 -26.30
C ARG A 92 -2.31 14.14 -27.75
N LYS A 93 -3.36 14.64 -28.40
CA LYS A 93 -3.26 15.33 -29.70
C LYS A 93 -2.35 16.56 -29.54
N LYS A 94 -1.25 16.64 -30.31
CA LYS A 94 -0.46 17.86 -30.46
C LYS A 94 -1.30 18.89 -31.23
N SER A 95 -1.85 19.88 -30.53
CA SER A 95 -2.50 21.04 -31.14
C SER A 95 -1.47 22.13 -31.47
N GLY A 96 -1.51 22.64 -32.71
CA GLY A 96 -1.04 23.98 -33.08
C GLY A 96 0.46 24.12 -33.39
N PHE A 97 0.85 23.89 -34.65
CA PHE A 97 2.01 24.57 -35.23
C PHE A 97 1.49 25.77 -36.03
N PRO A 98 1.71 27.02 -35.61
CA PRO A 98 1.43 28.16 -36.47
C PRO A 98 2.50 28.20 -37.56
N GLY A 99 2.09 28.04 -38.82
CA GLY A 99 2.99 28.16 -39.97
C GLY A 99 3.62 29.57 -40.04
N PRO A 100 4.85 29.69 -40.59
CA PRO A 100 5.53 30.97 -40.71
C PRO A 100 4.77 31.91 -41.67
N ARG A 101 4.83 33.21 -41.35
CA ARG A 101 4.20 34.34 -42.08
C ARG A 101 4.77 34.53 -43.47
#